data_AF-A0A2T7D7D8-F1
#
_entry.id   AF-A0A2T7D7D8-F1
#
_cell.length_a   1.000
_cell.length_b   1.000
_cell.length_c   1.000
_cell.angle_alpha   90.00
_cell.angle_beta   90.00
_cell.angle_gamma   90.00
#
_symmetry.space_group_name_H-M   'P 1'
#
loop_
_entity.id
_entity.type
_entity.pdbx_description
1 polymer ?
#
loop_
_entity_poly.entity_id
_entity_poly.type
_entity_poly.pdbx_seq_one_letter_code
_entity_poly.pdbx_strand_id
1 'polypeptide(L)'
;MMGESPKSAQFQMIWSRLEARNVEKQPQEGQNGTVKYKAFGSTWNIGGIAPPDDLDLKELLDTATDYYDIYVLGFQEIVPLNARNVLGPKQRSAATRWDALIGDALNNRRRRHDTMAPQRQWRQDDEEFRCVMSEQMVGILVSVWARSGLRRHVRHTGASRIGAGVLGRLGNKGAASVRFLLHGTSFCFVCCHLASGGEDGDALRRNADAAGIVSRTSFSGRRDGLTQEELQLPRKIFDHE
;
A
#
# COMPACT_ATOMS: atom_id res chain seq x y z
N MET A 1 -33.83 -17.29 10.11
CA MET A 1 -32.90 -17.35 8.96
C MET A 1 -31.66 -16.57 9.34
N MET A 2 -30.56 -17.26 9.63
CA MET A 2 -29.27 -16.62 9.92
C MET A 2 -28.69 -16.13 8.59
N GLY A 3 -28.37 -14.84 8.51
CA GLY A 3 -27.68 -14.25 7.35
C GLY A 3 -26.24 -14.74 7.32
N GLU A 4 -25.83 -15.30 6.20
CA GLU A 4 -24.42 -15.63 5.94
C GLU A 4 -23.58 -14.34 6.00
N SER A 5 -22.47 -14.38 6.74
CA SER A 5 -21.45 -13.34 6.69
C SER A 5 -20.90 -13.21 5.27
N PRO A 6 -20.57 -12.00 4.78
CA PRO A 6 -19.94 -11.85 3.47
C PRO A 6 -18.65 -12.68 3.46
N LYS A 7 -18.58 -13.65 2.53
CA LYS A 7 -17.38 -14.45 2.29
C LYS A 7 -16.24 -13.49 1.95
N SER A 8 -15.32 -13.30 2.88
CA SER A 8 -14.04 -12.63 2.60
C SER A 8 -13.31 -13.48 1.57
N ALA A 9 -13.43 -13.12 0.29
CA ALA A 9 -12.54 -13.65 -0.71
C ALA A 9 -11.17 -13.01 -0.47
N GLN A 10 -10.36 -13.65 0.37
CA GLN A 10 -8.92 -13.38 0.43
C GLN A 10 -8.33 -13.85 -0.90
N PHE A 11 -8.26 -12.93 -1.86
CA PHE A 11 -7.46 -13.17 -3.06
C PHE A 11 -6.00 -12.97 -2.66
N GLN A 12 -5.27 -14.07 -2.48
CA GLN A 12 -3.81 -14.05 -2.60
C GLN A 12 -3.47 -13.65 -4.03
N MET A 13 -3.04 -12.40 -4.22
CA MET A 13 -2.52 -11.96 -5.52
C MET A 13 -1.01 -12.19 -5.59
N ILE A 14 -0.59 -12.70 -6.74
CA ILE A 14 0.73 -13.22 -7.07
C ILE A 14 1.81 -12.16 -6.86
N TRP A 15 2.80 -12.51 -6.04
CA TRP A 15 4.05 -11.80 -5.88
C TRP A 15 5.05 -12.24 -6.95
N SER A 16 5.52 -11.34 -7.81
CA SER A 16 6.80 -11.56 -8.50
C SER A 16 7.94 -11.27 -7.52
N ARG A 17 8.26 -12.29 -6.71
CA ARG A 17 9.58 -12.58 -6.12
C ARG A 17 10.47 -11.38 -5.74
N LEU A 18 10.25 -10.74 -4.58
CA LEU A 18 11.39 -10.30 -3.75
C LEU A 18 12.02 -11.53 -3.09
N GLU A 19 13.05 -12.08 -3.72
CA GLU A 19 14.05 -12.86 -2.98
C GLU A 19 15.01 -11.90 -2.28
N ALA A 20 14.72 -11.54 -1.04
CA ALA A 20 15.78 -11.18 -0.10
C ALA A 20 16.10 -12.43 0.70
N ARG A 21 17.08 -13.20 0.25
CA ARG A 21 17.42 -14.52 0.83
C ARG A 21 17.74 -14.41 2.32
N ASN A 22 17.14 -15.34 3.08
CA ASN A 22 17.39 -15.61 4.48
C ASN A 22 18.90 -15.77 4.75
N VAL A 23 19.42 -14.98 5.68
CA VAL A 23 20.56 -15.36 6.51
C VAL A 23 20.27 -14.79 7.90
N GLU A 24 20.53 -15.61 8.92
CA GLU A 24 20.28 -15.33 10.32
C GLU A 24 20.92 -14.03 10.84
N LYS A 25 20.19 -13.47 11.83
CA LYS A 25 20.61 -12.72 13.02
C LYS A 25 21.82 -11.76 12.94
N GLN A 26 21.47 -10.52 13.30
CA GLN A 26 22.30 -9.36 13.72
C GLN A 26 23.07 -8.63 12.61
N PRO A 27 23.09 -7.28 12.63
CA PRO A 27 23.98 -6.51 11.77
C PRO A 27 25.40 -6.65 12.32
N GLN A 28 26.18 -7.59 11.79
CA GLN A 28 27.63 -7.48 11.85
C GLN A 28 28.07 -6.51 10.77
N GLU A 29 28.75 -5.45 11.22
CA GLU A 29 29.33 -4.41 10.40
C GLU A 29 30.49 -5.01 9.60
N GLY A 30 30.21 -5.35 8.34
CA GLY A 30 31.15 -5.92 7.37
C GLY A 30 31.06 -5.17 6.05
N GLN A 31 32.24 -4.85 5.52
CA GLN A 31 32.55 -4.03 4.34
C GLN A 31 31.58 -4.24 3.15
N ASN A 32 31.03 -3.14 2.61
CA ASN A 32 29.94 -3.05 1.61
C ASN A 32 28.57 -3.63 2.03
N GLY A 33 28.08 -3.21 3.21
CA GLY A 33 26.85 -3.72 3.82
C GLY A 33 25.56 -3.36 3.08
N THR A 34 24.85 -4.37 2.58
CA THR A 34 23.43 -4.25 2.19
C THR A 34 22.55 -4.31 3.44
N VAL A 35 21.78 -3.26 3.71
CA VAL A 35 20.78 -3.27 4.80
C VAL A 35 19.51 -3.94 4.30
N LYS A 36 19.02 -4.95 5.03
CA LYS A 36 17.78 -5.67 4.71
C LYS A 36 16.62 -5.14 5.54
N TYR A 37 15.45 -4.98 4.90
CA TYR A 37 14.20 -4.60 5.54
C TYR A 37 13.12 -5.63 5.25
N LYS A 38 12.21 -5.84 6.20
CA LYS A 38 11.06 -6.73 6.03
C LYS A 38 9.81 -5.92 5.69
N ALA A 39 9.19 -6.24 4.56
CA ALA A 39 7.94 -5.61 4.12
C ALA A 39 6.76 -6.57 4.29
N PHE A 40 5.62 -6.05 4.74
CA PHE A 40 4.33 -6.72 4.78
C PHE A 40 3.42 -6.13 3.70
N GLY A 41 2.69 -6.99 2.99
CA GLY A 41 1.69 -6.60 2.00
C GLY A 41 0.34 -7.22 2.33
N SER A 42 -0.73 -6.42 2.37
CA SER A 42 -2.09 -6.92 2.54
C SER A 42 -3.09 -6.17 1.67
N THR A 43 -4.16 -6.85 1.29
CA THR A 43 -5.24 -6.28 0.49
C THR A 43 -6.60 -6.64 1.06
N TRP A 44 -7.56 -5.71 1.01
CA TRP A 44 -8.92 -5.95 1.48
C TRP A 44 -9.96 -5.17 0.66
N ASN A 45 -10.92 -5.89 0.08
CA ASN A 45 -12.14 -5.28 -0.43
C ASN A 45 -13.14 -5.07 0.71
N ILE A 46 -13.42 -3.81 1.01
CA ILE A 46 -14.25 -3.34 2.13
C ILE A 46 -15.76 -3.48 1.84
N GLY A 47 -16.15 -3.60 0.57
CA GLY A 47 -17.56 -3.72 0.18
C GLY A 47 -18.38 -2.44 0.29
N GLY A 48 -17.75 -1.25 0.28
CA GLY A 48 -18.45 0.03 0.37
C GLY A 48 -18.91 0.41 1.77
N ILE A 49 -18.52 -0.37 2.79
CA ILE A 49 -18.93 -0.19 4.19
C ILE A 49 -17.94 0.75 4.87
N ALA A 50 -18.44 1.80 5.52
CA ALA A 50 -17.58 2.67 6.32
C ALA A 50 -17.04 1.91 7.54
N PRO A 51 -15.75 2.00 7.87
CA PRO A 51 -15.21 1.29 9.02
C PRO A 51 -15.84 1.82 10.32
N PRO A 52 -16.11 0.96 11.32
CA PRO A 52 -16.36 1.40 12.69
C PRO A 52 -15.15 2.16 13.27
N ASP A 53 -15.37 3.03 14.25
CA ASP A 53 -14.27 3.77 14.90
C ASP A 53 -13.36 2.87 15.76
N ASP A 54 -13.86 1.70 16.17
CA ASP A 54 -13.19 0.72 17.01
C ASP A 54 -12.72 -0.53 16.23
N LEU A 55 -12.66 -0.45 14.90
CA LEU A 55 -12.24 -1.56 14.05
C LEU A 55 -10.82 -2.04 14.42
N ASP A 56 -10.69 -3.29 14.88
CA ASP A 56 -9.40 -3.90 15.18
C ASP A 56 -8.76 -4.46 13.89
N LEU A 57 -7.61 -3.90 13.51
CA LEU A 57 -6.84 -4.32 12.33
C LEU A 57 -5.66 -5.25 12.68
N LYS A 58 -5.48 -5.66 13.93
CA LYS A 58 -4.28 -6.42 14.35
C LYS A 58 -4.07 -7.72 13.59
N GLU A 59 -5.16 -8.45 13.31
CA GLU A 59 -5.13 -9.70 12.55
C GLU A 59 -4.77 -9.44 11.08
N LEU A 60 -5.42 -8.44 10.46
CA LEU A 60 -5.15 -8.03 9.08
C LEU A 60 -3.69 -7.57 8.89
N LEU A 61 -3.11 -6.96 9.91
CA LEU A 61 -1.75 -6.41 9.92
C LEU A 61 -0.71 -7.35 10.54
N ASP A 62 -1.11 -8.55 10.97
CA ASP A 62 -0.25 -9.53 11.60
C ASP A 62 0.69 -8.96 12.68
N THR A 63 0.20 -8.00 13.46
CA THR A 63 1.00 -7.29 14.48
C THR A 63 1.31 -8.14 15.71
N ALA A 64 0.70 -9.33 15.79
CA ALA A 64 0.84 -10.26 16.90
C ALA A 64 2.01 -11.22 16.69
N THR A 65 2.25 -11.70 15.46
CA THR A 65 3.15 -12.83 15.22
C THR A 65 4.52 -12.42 14.72
N ASP A 66 4.63 -11.26 14.05
CA ASP A 66 5.86 -10.86 13.38
C ASP A 66 6.15 -9.35 13.51
N TYR A 67 7.36 -8.96 13.12
CA TYR A 67 7.83 -7.59 13.11
C TYR A 67 8.27 -7.21 11.70
N TYR A 68 7.62 -6.20 11.14
CA TYR A 68 7.96 -5.64 9.83
C TYR A 68 8.54 -4.24 9.99
N ASP A 69 9.29 -3.80 8.98
CA ASP A 69 9.83 -2.44 8.87
C ASP A 69 8.94 -1.55 8.00
N ILE A 70 8.25 -2.17 7.05
CA ILE A 70 7.38 -1.53 6.06
C ILE A 70 6.06 -2.30 5.98
N TYR A 71 4.93 -1.60 5.98
CA TYR A 71 3.61 -2.12 5.68
C TYR A 71 3.08 -1.48 4.41
N VAL A 72 2.50 -2.29 3.53
CA VAL A 72 1.86 -1.85 2.29
C VAL A 72 0.44 -2.41 2.28
N LEU A 73 -0.55 -1.53 2.26
CA LEU A 73 -1.95 -1.89 2.41
C LEU A 73 -2.72 -1.38 1.18
N GLY A 74 -3.41 -2.29 0.50
CA GLY A 74 -4.24 -2.00 -0.66
C GLY A 74 -5.71 -2.27 -0.38
N PHE A 75 -6.55 -1.26 -0.24
CA PHE A 75 -7.99 -1.45 -0.01
C PHE A 75 -8.83 -1.11 -1.23
N GLN A 76 -9.90 -1.86 -1.43
CA GLN A 76 -10.89 -1.63 -2.48
C GLN A 76 -12.26 -1.34 -1.87
N GLU A 77 -13.09 -0.61 -2.58
CA GLU A 77 -14.44 -0.22 -2.14
C GLU A 77 -14.45 0.49 -0.78
N ILE A 78 -13.47 1.35 -0.49
CA ILE A 78 -13.42 2.11 0.78
C ILE A 78 -14.50 3.20 0.91
N VAL A 79 -15.33 3.36 -0.13
CA VAL A 79 -16.48 4.28 -0.18
C VAL A 79 -17.66 3.60 -0.88
N PRO A 80 -18.92 3.96 -0.53
CA PRO A 80 -20.09 3.49 -1.27
C PRO A 80 -20.04 3.90 -2.75
N LEU A 81 -20.50 3.03 -3.64
CA LEU A 81 -20.55 3.31 -5.07
C LEU A 81 -21.77 4.16 -5.40
N ASN A 82 -21.57 5.47 -5.50
CA ASN A 82 -22.59 6.41 -5.96
C ASN A 82 -21.96 7.49 -6.85
N ALA A 83 -22.80 8.20 -7.60
CA ALA A 83 -22.34 9.23 -8.54
C ALA A 83 -21.49 10.31 -7.87
N ARG A 84 -21.80 10.67 -6.61
CA ARG A 84 -21.01 11.63 -5.83
C ARG A 84 -19.57 11.15 -5.58
N ASN A 85 -19.37 9.86 -5.32
CA ASN A 85 -18.03 9.32 -5.05
C ASN A 85 -17.24 9.03 -6.33
N VAL A 86 -17.92 8.78 -7.46
CA VAL A 86 -17.28 8.51 -8.75
C VAL A 86 -16.98 9.78 -9.55
N LEU A 87 -17.92 10.73 -9.58
CA LEU A 87 -17.87 11.93 -10.42
C LEU A 87 -17.85 13.24 -9.62
N GLY A 88 -18.08 13.19 -8.31
CA GLY A 88 -18.04 14.36 -7.45
C GLY A 88 -16.62 14.81 -7.10
N PRO A 89 -16.49 15.96 -6.41
CA PRO A 89 -15.19 16.48 -5.99
C PRO A 89 -14.45 15.48 -5.11
N LYS A 90 -13.12 15.45 -5.23
CA LYS A 90 -12.25 14.49 -4.53
C LYS A 90 -12.44 14.58 -3.01
N GLN A 91 -13.06 13.56 -2.41
CA GLN A 91 -13.19 13.43 -0.97
C GLN A 91 -12.08 12.53 -0.42
N ARG A 92 -11.11 13.12 0.30
CA ARG A 92 -10.04 12.39 1.00
C ARG A 92 -10.46 11.87 2.38
N SER A 93 -11.66 12.17 2.83
CA SER A 93 -12.16 11.82 4.16
C SER A 93 -12.10 10.31 4.44
N ALA A 94 -12.35 9.47 3.43
CA ALA A 94 -12.27 8.03 3.58
C ALA A 94 -10.83 7.55 3.80
N ALA A 95 -9.87 7.98 2.96
CA ALA A 95 -8.46 7.67 3.16
C ALA A 95 -7.96 8.14 4.53
N THR A 96 -8.28 9.37 4.95
CA THR A 96 -7.86 9.88 6.26
C THR A 96 -8.38 9.04 7.42
N ARG A 97 -9.62 8.54 7.33
CA ARG A 97 -10.18 7.66 8.37
C ARG A 97 -9.47 6.31 8.41
N TRP A 98 -9.20 5.71 7.25
CA TRP A 98 -8.42 4.48 7.16
C TRP A 98 -6.99 4.66 7.67
N ASP A 99 -6.34 5.77 7.32
CA ASP A 99 -4.99 6.08 7.76
C ASP A 99 -4.94 6.21 9.30
N ALA A 100 -5.94 6.82 9.93
CA ALA A 100 -6.02 6.90 11.39
C ALA A 100 -6.12 5.52 12.04
N LEU A 101 -7.05 4.66 11.56
CA LEU A 101 -7.21 3.30 12.08
C LEU A 101 -5.96 2.44 11.91
N ILE A 102 -5.29 2.55 10.75
CA ILE A 102 -4.03 1.83 10.49
C ILE A 102 -2.93 2.33 11.42
N GLY A 103 -2.79 3.65 11.55
CA GLY A 103 -1.80 4.27 12.44
C GLY A 103 -2.00 3.83 13.89
N ASP A 104 -3.25 3.83 14.37
CA ASP A 104 -3.59 3.36 15.70
C ASP A 104 -3.28 1.87 15.86
N ALA A 105 -3.66 1.01 14.91
CA ALA A 105 -3.39 -0.42 14.99
C ALA A 105 -1.88 -0.74 14.99
N LEU A 106 -1.08 -0.05 14.18
CA LEU A 106 0.37 -0.25 14.11
C LEU A 106 1.10 0.26 15.36
N ASN A 107 0.61 1.36 15.96
CA ASN A 107 1.29 2.06 17.05
C ASN A 107 0.72 1.78 18.45
N ASN A 108 -0.46 1.17 18.56
CA ASN A 108 -1.08 0.84 19.85
C ASN A 108 -0.46 -0.42 20.47
N ARG A 109 0.84 -0.35 20.77
CA ARG A 109 1.60 -1.33 21.56
C ARG A 109 1.50 -1.08 23.07
N ARG A 110 0.65 -0.16 23.53
CA ARG A 110 0.54 0.30 24.93
C ARG A 110 -0.06 -0.72 25.92
N ARG A 111 -0.02 -2.03 25.64
CA ARG A 111 -0.32 -3.10 26.60
C ARG A 111 0.53 -4.37 26.46
N ARG A 112 1.77 -4.28 25.95
CA ARG A 112 2.77 -5.37 26.14
C ARG A 112 3.91 -4.94 27.06
N HIS A 113 3.58 -4.20 28.10
CA HIS A 113 4.42 -4.17 29.30
C HIS A 113 4.03 -5.38 30.15
N ASP A 114 4.45 -6.57 29.72
CA ASP A 114 4.92 -7.60 30.65
C ASP A 114 5.66 -8.69 29.88
N THR A 115 6.80 -9.06 30.45
CA THR A 115 7.72 -10.15 30.08
C THR A 115 8.72 -9.91 28.92
N MET A 116 9.90 -9.41 29.34
CA MET A 116 11.23 -9.86 28.89
C MET A 116 11.55 -9.89 27.38
N ALA A 117 11.22 -8.84 26.63
CA ALA A 117 11.88 -8.63 25.34
C ALA A 117 13.26 -7.97 25.56
N PRO A 118 14.36 -8.47 24.95
CA PRO A 118 15.67 -7.86 25.07
C PRO A 118 15.61 -6.41 24.57
N GLN A 119 16.14 -5.53 25.41
CA GLN A 119 16.16 -4.08 25.23
C GLN A 119 16.90 -3.76 23.91
N ARG A 120 16.15 -3.55 22.82
CA ARG A 120 16.74 -3.11 21.55
C ARG A 120 17.21 -1.67 21.71
N GLN A 121 18.39 -1.38 21.17
CA GLN A 121 19.13 -0.10 21.27
C GLN A 121 18.49 1.06 20.49
N TRP A 122 17.29 0.89 19.91
CA TRP A 122 16.63 1.93 19.13
C TRP A 122 15.90 2.91 20.05
N ARG A 123 15.92 4.21 19.73
CA ARG A 123 15.10 5.19 20.46
C ARG A 123 13.63 4.82 20.28
N GLN A 124 12.83 4.99 21.32
CA GLN A 124 11.40 4.68 21.28
C GLN A 124 10.68 5.36 20.10
N ASP A 125 11.11 6.58 19.75
CA ASP A 125 10.59 7.35 18.62
C ASP A 125 10.90 6.71 17.26
N ASP A 126 11.99 5.96 17.12
CA ASP A 126 12.37 5.29 15.87
C ASP A 126 11.47 4.08 15.56
N GLU A 127 10.78 3.54 16.56
CA GLU A 127 9.95 2.32 16.46
C GLU A 127 8.50 2.61 16.03
N GLU A 128 8.05 3.85 16.15
CA GLU A 128 6.70 4.28 15.74
C GLU A 128 6.54 4.18 14.21
N PHE A 129 5.41 3.70 13.72
CA PHE A 129 5.06 3.70 12.30
C PHE A 129 4.46 5.04 11.87
N ARG A 130 4.95 5.55 10.75
CA ARG A 130 4.46 6.75 10.08
C ARG A 130 4.00 6.43 8.67
N CYS A 131 2.91 7.06 8.25
CA CYS A 131 2.47 7.01 6.86
C CYS A 131 3.51 7.68 5.96
N VAL A 132 4.07 6.91 5.03
CA VAL A 132 5.02 7.38 4.01
C VAL A 132 4.24 8.00 2.85
N MET A 133 3.22 7.28 2.38
CA MET A 133 2.32 7.69 1.30
C MET A 133 0.95 7.06 1.51
N SER A 134 -0.12 7.79 1.20
CA SER A 134 -1.49 7.28 1.17
C SER A 134 -2.22 7.87 -0.02
N GLU A 135 -2.64 7.02 -0.95
CA GLU A 135 -3.18 7.44 -2.23
C GLU A 135 -4.48 6.75 -2.59
N GLN A 136 -5.50 7.58 -2.81
CA GLN A 136 -6.86 7.16 -3.11
C GLN A 136 -7.26 7.51 -4.55
N MET A 137 -7.89 6.56 -5.24
CA MET A 137 -8.67 6.75 -6.47
C MET A 137 -10.08 6.16 -6.30
N VAL A 138 -11.10 7.03 -6.23
CA VAL A 138 -12.50 6.63 -5.97
C VAL A 138 -12.57 5.75 -4.72
N GLY A 139 -12.77 4.44 -4.85
CA GLY A 139 -12.81 3.48 -3.74
C GLY A 139 -11.55 2.62 -3.59
N ILE A 140 -10.49 2.90 -4.33
CA ILE A 140 -9.21 2.18 -4.24
C ILE A 140 -8.24 3.04 -3.42
N LEU A 141 -7.58 2.42 -2.45
CA LEU A 141 -6.59 3.05 -1.58
C LEU A 141 -5.31 2.20 -1.60
N VAL A 142 -4.16 2.84 -1.76
CA VAL A 142 -2.86 2.24 -1.42
C VAL A 142 -2.21 3.10 -0.35
N SER A 143 -1.79 2.50 0.76
CA SER A 143 -1.02 3.19 1.81
C SER A 143 0.24 2.43 2.16
N VAL A 144 1.32 3.17 2.39
CA VAL A 144 2.63 2.65 2.77
C VAL A 144 3.01 3.27 4.11
N TRP A 145 3.36 2.42 5.06
CA TRP A 145 3.76 2.79 6.41
C TRP A 145 5.15 2.25 6.69
N ALA A 146 6.00 3.05 7.32
CA ALA A 146 7.33 2.63 7.71
C ALA A 146 7.66 3.17 9.10
N ARG A 147 8.57 2.50 9.78
CA ARG A 147 9.13 3.01 11.06
C ARG A 147 9.68 4.42 10.89
N SER A 148 9.52 5.28 11.87
CA SER A 148 10.04 6.66 11.89
C SER A 148 11.52 6.69 11.56
N GLY A 149 12.29 5.75 12.11
CA GLY A 149 13.71 5.63 11.82
C GLY A 149 14.02 5.25 10.38
N LEU A 150 13.12 4.55 9.69
CA LEU A 150 13.27 4.22 8.28
C LEU A 150 12.71 5.32 7.36
N ARG A 151 11.62 5.96 7.77
CA ARG A 151 10.89 7.01 7.04
C ARG A 151 11.81 8.16 6.62
N ARG A 152 12.81 8.51 7.43
CA ARG A 152 13.80 9.57 7.14
C ARG A 152 14.66 9.27 5.90
N HIS A 153 14.79 8.01 5.52
CA HIS A 153 15.55 7.57 4.36
C HIS A 153 14.69 7.43 3.09
N VAL A 154 13.37 7.64 3.20
CA VAL A 154 12.46 7.63 2.07
C VAL A 154 12.49 8.98 1.35
N ARG A 155 12.76 8.95 0.04
CA ARG A 155 12.85 10.11 -0.84
C ARG A 155 12.06 9.89 -2.13
N HIS A 156 11.84 10.98 -2.87
CA HIS A 156 11.22 10.96 -4.20
C HIS A 156 9.92 10.15 -4.25
N THR A 157 8.96 10.49 -3.40
CA THR A 157 7.63 9.91 -3.42
C THR A 157 6.87 10.34 -4.69
N GLY A 158 6.16 9.41 -5.35
CA GLY A 158 5.37 9.68 -6.53
C GLY A 158 4.11 8.82 -6.57
N ALA A 159 3.03 9.33 -7.16
CA ALA A 159 1.74 8.64 -7.20
C ALA A 159 1.10 8.70 -8.60
N SER A 160 0.31 7.68 -8.95
CA SER A 160 -0.45 7.61 -10.18
C SER A 160 -1.83 7.00 -9.90
N ARG A 161 -2.85 7.43 -10.65
CA ARG A 161 -4.24 6.98 -10.51
C ARG A 161 -4.81 6.72 -11.90
N ILE A 162 -5.16 5.48 -12.19
CA ILE A 162 -5.62 5.07 -13.51
C ILE A 162 -7.00 4.45 -13.39
N GLY A 163 -8.03 5.11 -13.95
CA GLY A 163 -9.37 4.54 -14.05
C GLY A 163 -9.45 3.51 -15.18
N ALA A 164 -10.16 2.41 -14.95
CA ALA A 164 -10.40 1.34 -15.90
C ALA A 164 -11.89 0.93 -16.00
N GLY A 165 -12.79 1.64 -15.31
CA GLY A 165 -14.23 1.34 -15.35
C GLY A 165 -14.90 1.84 -16.64
N VAL A 166 -15.95 2.64 -16.49
CA VAL A 166 -16.74 3.18 -17.62
C VAL A 166 -15.81 3.83 -18.66
N LEU A 167 -15.95 3.39 -19.92
CA LEU A 167 -15.13 3.81 -21.06
C LEU A 167 -13.61 3.58 -20.87
N GLY A 168 -13.21 2.67 -19.98
CA GLY A 168 -11.82 2.39 -19.64
C GLY A 168 -11.10 3.56 -18.97
N ARG A 169 -11.82 4.55 -18.43
CA ARG A 169 -11.23 5.80 -17.90
C ARG A 169 -11.87 6.30 -16.62
N LEU A 170 -13.16 6.06 -16.42
CA LEU A 170 -13.92 6.53 -15.26
C LEU A 170 -14.27 5.37 -14.34
N GLY A 171 -14.54 5.65 -13.07
CA GLY A 171 -15.20 4.68 -12.19
C GLY A 171 -14.36 4.13 -11.05
N ASN A 172 -14.97 3.13 -10.41
CA ASN A 172 -14.51 2.39 -9.24
C ASN A 172 -13.55 1.24 -9.57
N LYS A 173 -13.25 1.02 -10.85
CA LYS A 173 -12.26 0.06 -11.33
C LYS A 173 -11.02 0.79 -11.83
N GLY A 174 -9.86 0.16 -11.70
CA GLY A 174 -8.57 0.71 -12.08
C GLY A 174 -7.52 0.50 -11.00
N ALA A 175 -6.62 1.46 -10.80
CA ALA A 175 -5.55 1.36 -9.82
C ALA A 175 -5.15 2.70 -9.17
N ALA A 176 -4.68 2.61 -7.94
CA ALA A 176 -3.86 3.61 -7.28
C ALA A 176 -2.45 3.05 -7.10
N SER A 177 -1.44 3.81 -7.52
CA SER A 177 -0.03 3.40 -7.49
C SER A 177 0.81 4.42 -6.76
N VAL A 178 1.80 3.94 -6.00
CA VAL A 178 2.79 4.77 -5.29
C VAL A 178 4.19 4.25 -5.57
N ARG A 179 5.15 5.17 -5.63
CA ARG A 179 6.57 4.87 -5.73
C ARG A 179 7.40 5.74 -4.82
N PHE A 180 8.54 5.23 -4.39
CA PHE A 180 9.52 5.99 -3.61
C PHE A 180 10.91 5.37 -3.77
N LEU A 181 11.94 6.14 -3.42
CA LEU A 181 13.27 5.61 -3.14
C LEU A 181 13.41 5.42 -1.64
N LEU A 182 13.91 4.26 -1.24
CA LEU A 182 14.40 4.04 0.12
C LEU A 182 15.90 3.78 0.04
N HIS A 183 16.68 4.70 0.60
CA HIS A 183 18.11 4.79 0.32
C HIS A 183 18.36 4.92 -1.19
N GLY A 184 19.04 3.96 -1.81
CA GLY A 184 19.24 3.88 -3.26
C GLY A 184 18.31 2.88 -3.97
N THR A 185 17.41 2.20 -3.26
CA THR A 185 16.52 1.18 -3.83
C THR A 185 15.17 1.79 -4.16
N SER A 186 14.69 1.55 -5.38
CA SER A 186 13.39 2.03 -5.82
C SER A 186 12.28 1.02 -5.52
N PHE A 187 11.11 1.52 -5.10
CA PHE A 187 9.93 0.70 -4.83
C PHE A 187 8.74 1.27 -5.60
N CYS A 188 7.89 0.37 -6.12
CA CYS A 188 6.61 0.70 -6.72
C CYS A 188 5.54 -0.29 -6.25
N PHE A 189 4.47 0.22 -5.66
CA PHE A 189 3.32 -0.57 -5.22
C PHE A 189 2.07 -0.14 -5.96
N VAL A 190 1.27 -1.12 -6.38
CA VAL A 190 0.06 -0.91 -7.17
C VAL A 190 -1.09 -1.66 -6.51
N CYS A 191 -2.12 -0.93 -6.09
CA CYS A 191 -3.39 -1.51 -5.66
C CYS A 191 -4.40 -1.40 -6.80
N CYS A 192 -4.93 -2.55 -7.23
CA CYS A 192 -5.87 -2.64 -8.35
C CYS A 192 -7.25 -3.09 -7.88
N HIS A 193 -8.27 -2.65 -8.60
CA HIS A 193 -9.62 -3.20 -8.57
C HIS A 193 -10.06 -3.37 -10.03
N LEU A 194 -9.98 -4.59 -10.55
CA LEU A 194 -10.24 -4.90 -11.96
C LEU A 194 -11.71 -5.29 -12.19
N ALA A 195 -12.12 -5.42 -13.45
CA ALA A 195 -13.44 -5.90 -13.84
C ALA A 195 -13.87 -7.17 -13.07
N SER A 196 -15.07 -7.13 -12.49
CA SER A 196 -15.71 -8.24 -11.80
C SER A 196 -16.52 -9.11 -12.77
N GLY A 197 -17.01 -10.26 -12.30
CA GLY A 197 -17.85 -11.15 -13.09
C GLY A 197 -17.13 -12.46 -13.46
N GLY A 198 -17.94 -13.49 -13.68
CA GLY A 198 -17.49 -14.86 -13.96
C GLY A 198 -17.92 -15.36 -15.34
N GLU A 199 -18.44 -14.48 -16.20
CA GLU A 199 -18.90 -14.85 -17.54
C GLU A 199 -17.75 -14.86 -18.56
N ASP A 200 -18.01 -15.50 -19.70
CA ASP A 200 -17.10 -15.50 -20.84
C ASP A 200 -16.83 -14.06 -21.30
N GLY A 201 -15.55 -13.69 -21.32
CA GLY A 201 -15.10 -12.34 -21.66
C GLY A 201 -14.74 -11.45 -20.46
N ASP A 202 -15.18 -11.76 -19.24
CA ASP A 202 -14.76 -10.98 -18.06
C ASP A 202 -13.27 -11.13 -17.75
N ALA A 203 -12.69 -12.30 -18.06
CA ALA A 203 -11.24 -12.49 -18.00
C ALA A 203 -10.51 -11.58 -19.01
N LEU A 204 -11.03 -11.43 -20.23
CA LEU A 204 -10.47 -10.53 -21.23
C LEU A 204 -10.54 -9.07 -20.78
N ARG A 205 -11.66 -8.66 -20.15
CA ARG A 205 -11.81 -7.33 -19.56
C ARG A 205 -10.79 -7.09 -18.45
N ARG A 206 -10.59 -8.05 -17.52
CA ARG A 206 -9.55 -7.94 -16.48
C ARG A 206 -8.15 -7.81 -17.06
N ASN A 207 -7.84 -8.55 -18.12
CA ASN A 207 -6.55 -8.46 -18.80
C ASN A 207 -6.37 -7.09 -19.48
N ALA A 208 -7.43 -6.56 -20.10
CA ALA A 208 -7.43 -5.23 -20.69
C ALA A 208 -7.26 -4.12 -19.63
N ASP A 209 -7.91 -4.25 -18.47
CA ASP A 209 -7.72 -3.34 -17.34
C ASP A 209 -6.26 -3.36 -16.88
N ALA A 210 -5.69 -4.54 -16.66
CA ALA A 210 -4.30 -4.70 -16.22
C ALA A 210 -3.31 -4.10 -17.23
N ALA A 211 -3.45 -4.41 -18.51
CA ALA A 211 -2.61 -3.84 -19.58
C ALA A 211 -2.76 -2.31 -19.66
N GLY A 212 -3.99 -1.80 -19.50
CA GLY A 212 -4.28 -0.38 -19.46
C GLY A 212 -3.67 0.32 -18.24
N ILE A 213 -3.66 -0.32 -17.07
CA ILE A 213 -3.03 0.20 -15.85
C ILE A 213 -1.52 0.27 -16.03
N VAL A 214 -0.90 -0.81 -16.51
CA VAL A 214 0.54 -0.90 -16.73
C VAL A 214 1.03 0.17 -17.71
N SER A 215 0.38 0.28 -18.87
CA SER A 215 0.78 1.24 -19.91
C SER A 215 0.62 2.71 -19.49
N ARG A 216 -0.51 3.04 -18.84
CA ARG A 216 -0.87 4.43 -18.53
C ARG A 216 -0.30 4.94 -17.22
N THR A 217 0.06 4.07 -16.28
CA THR A 217 0.68 4.50 -15.02
C THR A 217 1.92 5.33 -15.32
N SER A 218 2.02 6.49 -14.69
CA SER A 218 3.19 7.35 -14.80
C SER A 218 3.38 8.19 -13.55
N PHE A 219 4.60 8.18 -13.01
CA PHE A 219 5.00 8.96 -11.86
C PHE A 219 5.74 10.21 -12.36
N SER A 220 5.04 11.34 -12.44
CA SER A 220 5.63 12.61 -12.87
C SER A 220 5.80 13.58 -11.69
N GLY A 221 7.01 14.16 -11.56
CA GLY A 221 7.23 15.41 -10.84
C GLY A 221 6.97 16.61 -11.76
N ARG A 222 6.74 17.80 -11.20
CA ARG A 222 6.71 19.06 -11.99
C ARG A 222 8.03 19.17 -12.76
N ARG A 223 7.97 19.44 -14.07
CA ARG A 223 9.15 19.39 -14.97
C ARG A 223 10.08 20.60 -14.86
N ASP A 224 9.63 21.70 -14.29
CA ASP A 224 10.45 22.90 -14.16
C ASP A 224 11.40 22.79 -12.98
N GLY A 225 12.71 22.88 -13.26
CA GLY A 225 13.76 22.93 -12.24
C GLY A 225 14.18 21.58 -11.65
N LEU A 226 13.89 20.45 -12.32
CA LEU A 226 14.30 19.13 -11.82
C LEU A 226 15.83 18.97 -11.78
N THR A 227 16.33 18.35 -10.72
CA THR A 227 17.75 17.96 -10.62
C THR A 227 18.08 16.80 -11.56
N GLN A 228 19.36 16.56 -11.84
CA GLN A 228 19.80 15.39 -12.61
C GLN A 228 19.37 14.06 -11.97
N GLU A 229 19.37 13.98 -10.64
CA GLU A 229 18.87 12.82 -9.89
C GLU A 229 17.37 12.60 -10.16
N GLU A 230 16.57 13.66 -10.21
CA GLU A 230 15.14 13.57 -10.48
C GLU A 230 14.81 13.19 -11.93
N LEU A 231 15.68 13.53 -12.88
CA LEU A 231 15.54 13.13 -14.27
C LEU A 231 15.71 11.62 -14.46
N GLN A 232 16.55 10.99 -13.64
CA GLN A 232 16.87 9.56 -13.68
C GLN A 232 15.89 8.68 -12.89
N LEU A 233 14.92 9.27 -12.18
CA LEU A 233 13.96 8.51 -11.39
C LEU A 233 13.05 7.64 -12.28
N PRO A 234 12.71 6.42 -11.82
CA PRO A 234 11.68 5.60 -12.45
C PRO A 234 10.36 6.35 -12.66
N ARG A 235 9.82 6.26 -13.88
CA ARG A 235 8.60 6.97 -14.30
C ARG A 235 7.45 6.03 -14.61
N LYS A 236 7.74 4.77 -14.94
CA LYS A 236 6.81 3.69 -15.22
C LYS A 236 6.98 2.57 -14.20
N ILE A 237 5.98 1.68 -14.12
CA ILE A 237 6.01 0.53 -13.21
C ILE A 237 7.24 -0.34 -13.46
N PHE A 238 7.59 -0.59 -14.72
CA PHE A 238 8.72 -1.43 -15.11
C PHE A 238 10.07 -0.70 -15.15
N ASP A 239 10.12 0.60 -14.82
CA ASP A 239 11.41 1.32 -14.70
C ASP A 239 12.08 1.04 -13.33
N HIS A 240 11.46 0.24 -12.47
CA HIS A 240 11.88 -0.03 -11.09
C HIS A 240 12.71 -1.32 -10.93
N GLU A 241 13.11 -1.96 -12.05
CA GLU A 241 13.93 -3.19 -12.08
C GLU A 241 15.42 -2.96 -11.81
#